data_AF-A0A7Y0Q3K5-F1
#
_entry.id   AF-A0A7Y0Q3K5-F1
#
_cell.length_a   1.000
_cell.length_b   1.000
_cell.length_c   1.000
_cell.angle_alpha   90.00
_cell.angle_beta   90.00
_cell.angle_gamma   90.00
#
_symmetry.space_group_name_H-M   'P 1'
#
loop_
_entity.id
_entity.type
_entity.pdbx_description
1 polymer ?
#
loop_
_entity_poly.entity_id
_entity_poly.type
_entity_poly.pdbx_seq_one_letter_code
_entity_poly.pdbx_strand_id
1 'polypeptide(L)'
;MRFWDAFGHHVRPSNLDGELAGFRRVGGQVLEVLDQLKTSAVPTAHAYIQVARCLELFADQLVEPYMAIGSDAPALPGWVERQALQIYRPIPVLVTAAKQEAIDPNGPRDVELPWILGGRVFGVEREGTPILETYVGAVKAVMDHVEVFLSEVGDPKKARLYWAEATTNYDSARYLMQDNQAMTLTNRVALDDYLWTALGYAIGAVQEGCSPGILHDLDIDTMLESRENPHRGRERGQESLGTPLKKDLLYRI
;
A
#
# COMPACT_ATOMS: atom_id res chain seq x y z
N MET A 1 16.31 -11.33 19.11
CA MET A 1 15.89 -10.05 19.70
C MET A 1 15.34 -9.21 18.56
N ARG A 2 14.04 -8.91 18.55
CA ARG A 2 13.44 -8.15 17.44
C ARG A 2 13.82 -6.68 17.68
N PHE A 3 14.32 -6.00 16.65
CA PHE A 3 14.69 -4.58 16.68
C PHE A 3 13.59 -3.67 17.30
N TRP A 4 12.34 -4.12 17.26
CA TRP A 4 11.18 -3.49 17.88
C TRP A 4 11.13 -3.51 19.42
N ASP A 5 11.81 -4.44 20.09
CA ASP A 5 11.82 -4.49 21.57
C ASP A 5 12.52 -3.26 22.17
N ALA A 6 13.43 -2.62 21.42
CA ALA A 6 14.14 -1.40 21.85
C ALA A 6 13.31 -0.11 21.68
N PHE A 7 12.31 -0.09 20.78
CA PHE A 7 11.46 1.08 20.53
C PHE A 7 10.03 0.92 21.07
N GLY A 8 9.61 -0.30 21.41
CA GLY A 8 8.23 -0.65 21.74
C GLY A 8 7.82 -0.58 23.22
N HIS A 9 8.73 -0.25 24.16
CA HIS A 9 8.41 -0.41 25.59
C HIS A 9 7.68 0.75 26.29
N HIS A 10 7.35 1.85 25.63
CA HIS A 10 6.62 2.96 26.28
C HIS A 10 5.37 3.48 25.56
N VAL A 11 4.95 2.88 24.44
CA VAL A 11 3.66 3.24 23.84
C VAL A 11 2.60 2.28 24.37
N ARG A 12 1.86 2.73 25.41
CA ARG A 12 0.60 2.08 25.78
C ARG A 12 -0.29 2.03 24.52
N PRO A 13 -0.99 0.92 24.26
CA PRO A 13 -1.84 0.73 23.08
C PRO A 13 -3.13 1.59 23.10
N SER A 14 -3.11 2.75 23.76
CA SER A 14 -4.26 3.65 23.93
C SER A 14 -4.04 5.02 23.28
N ASN A 15 -2.93 5.25 22.58
CA ASN A 15 -2.64 6.54 21.94
C ASN A 15 -2.06 6.34 20.53
N LEU A 16 -2.96 6.08 19.58
CA LEU A 16 -2.64 5.80 18.17
C LEU A 16 -2.03 7.01 17.44
N ASP A 17 -2.33 8.24 17.89
CA ASP A 17 -1.67 9.46 17.42
C ASP A 17 -0.15 9.42 17.68
N GLY A 18 0.26 8.82 18.80
CA GLY A 18 1.66 8.60 19.15
C GLY A 18 2.35 7.57 18.26
N GLU A 19 1.60 6.60 17.73
CA GLU A 19 2.11 5.56 16.82
C GLU A 19 2.35 6.14 15.42
N LEU A 20 1.39 6.89 14.87
CA LEU A 20 1.54 7.58 13.58
C LEU A 20 2.67 8.63 13.60
N ALA A 21 2.77 9.42 14.68
CA ALA A 21 3.88 10.36 14.86
C ALA A 21 5.24 9.66 15.03
N GLY A 22 5.25 8.41 15.52
CA GLY A 22 6.42 7.54 15.54
C GLY A 22 6.80 7.09 14.14
N PHE A 23 5.84 6.63 13.35
CA PHE A 23 6.06 6.18 11.98
C PHE A 23 6.51 7.29 11.04
N ARG A 24 5.96 8.51 11.14
CA ARG A 24 6.42 9.66 10.35
C ARG A 24 7.89 10.02 10.63
N ARG A 25 8.35 9.85 11.88
CA ARG A 25 9.77 10.00 12.23
C ARG A 25 10.65 8.95 11.58
N VAL A 26 10.15 7.73 11.40
CA VAL A 26 10.85 6.67 10.64
C VAL A 26 10.85 6.98 9.15
N GLY A 27 9.77 7.56 8.61
CA GLY A 27 9.72 8.10 7.25
C GLY A 27 10.91 9.01 6.94
N GLY A 28 11.22 9.96 7.85
CA GLY A 28 12.38 10.85 7.73
C GLY A 28 13.73 10.15 7.50
N GLN A 29 13.88 8.88 7.90
CA GLN A 29 15.10 8.10 7.64
C GLN A 29 15.22 7.67 6.17
N VAL A 30 14.12 7.60 5.42
CA VAL A 30 14.12 7.18 4.01
C VAL A 30 14.92 8.16 3.17
N LEU A 31 14.69 9.47 3.33
CA LEU A 31 15.44 10.51 2.62
C LEU A 31 16.92 10.53 3.00
N GLU A 32 17.24 10.35 4.28
CA GLU A 32 18.63 10.25 4.74
C GLU A 32 19.36 9.07 4.08
N VAL A 33 18.67 7.94 3.94
CA VAL A 33 19.24 6.73 3.34
C VAL A 33 19.31 6.84 1.83
N LEU A 34 18.34 7.49 1.17
CA LEU A 34 18.43 7.85 -0.24
C LEU A 34 19.69 8.69 -0.52
N ASP A 35 19.98 9.70 0.31
CA ASP A 35 21.19 10.51 0.15
C ASP A 35 22.47 9.69 0.41
N GLN A 36 22.46 8.80 1.41
CA GLN A 36 23.59 7.87 1.67
C GLN A 36 23.83 6.91 0.50
N LEU A 37 22.76 6.46 -0.16
CA LEU A 37 22.83 5.49 -1.25
C LEU A 37 23.02 6.11 -2.64
N LYS A 38 22.99 7.44 -2.79
CA LYS A 38 23.11 8.10 -4.11
C LYS A 38 24.33 7.67 -4.94
N THR A 39 25.42 7.29 -4.28
CA THR A 39 26.65 6.81 -4.93
C THR A 39 26.78 5.29 -4.94
N SER A 40 25.80 4.56 -4.39
CA SER A 40 25.79 3.10 -4.42
C SER A 40 25.60 2.61 -5.85
N ALA A 41 26.43 1.66 -6.27
CA ALA A 41 26.30 0.98 -7.56
C ALA A 41 25.39 -0.26 -7.49
N VAL A 42 24.81 -0.57 -6.33
CA VAL A 42 24.00 -1.77 -6.11
C VAL A 42 22.53 -1.47 -6.46
N PRO A 43 22.01 -1.95 -7.59
CA PRO A 43 20.69 -1.50 -8.07
C PRO A 43 19.53 -2.02 -7.21
N THR A 44 19.68 -3.21 -6.61
CA THR A 44 18.72 -3.78 -5.66
C THR A 44 18.62 -2.97 -4.36
N ALA A 45 19.70 -2.33 -3.92
CA ALA A 45 19.68 -1.43 -2.76
C ALA A 45 18.81 -0.19 -3.04
N HIS A 46 18.93 0.36 -4.26
CA HIS A 46 18.07 1.44 -4.75
C HIS A 46 16.61 1.00 -4.85
N ALA A 47 16.35 -0.22 -5.33
CA ALA A 47 14.99 -0.76 -5.42
C ALA A 47 14.29 -0.78 -4.05
N TYR A 48 14.94 -1.32 -3.01
CA TYR A 48 14.38 -1.35 -1.65
C TYR A 48 14.02 0.04 -1.13
N ILE A 49 14.94 1.01 -1.26
CA ILE A 49 14.71 2.35 -0.71
C ILE A 49 13.70 3.16 -1.54
N GLN A 50 13.62 2.94 -2.86
CA GLN A 50 12.59 3.58 -3.69
C GLN A 50 11.19 3.03 -3.41
N VAL A 51 11.06 1.73 -3.11
CA VAL A 51 9.79 1.16 -2.59
C VAL A 51 9.44 1.84 -1.26
N ALA A 52 10.38 1.91 -0.32
CA ALA A 52 10.16 2.58 0.96
C ALA A 52 9.71 4.05 0.79
N ARG A 53 10.30 4.76 -0.18
CA ARG A 53 9.94 6.15 -0.50
C ARG A 53 8.52 6.28 -1.06
N CYS A 54 8.10 5.37 -1.93
CA CYS A 54 6.72 5.35 -2.42
C CYS A 54 5.71 5.15 -1.29
N LEU A 55 6.00 4.22 -0.37
CA LEU A 55 5.14 3.94 0.78
C LEU A 55 5.08 5.12 1.76
N GLU A 56 6.23 5.74 2.04
CA GLU A 56 6.32 6.94 2.86
C GLU A 56 5.48 8.08 2.28
N LEU A 57 5.69 8.41 1.01
CA LEU A 57 4.98 9.51 0.32
C LEU A 57 3.47 9.30 0.35
N PHE A 58 3.02 8.08 0.07
CA PHE A 58 1.61 7.74 0.14
C PHE A 58 1.06 7.92 1.56
N ALA A 59 1.71 7.34 2.56
CA ALA A 59 1.22 7.37 3.93
C ALA A 59 1.23 8.79 4.51
N ASP A 60 2.31 9.54 4.31
CA ASP A 60 2.44 10.94 4.74
C ASP A 60 1.34 11.79 4.12
N GLN A 61 1.16 11.72 2.80
CA GLN A 61 0.16 12.51 2.10
C GLN A 61 -1.27 12.13 2.48
N LEU A 62 -1.50 10.87 2.85
CA LEU A 62 -2.80 10.37 3.30
C LEU A 62 -3.18 10.92 4.68
N VAL A 63 -2.22 11.07 5.59
CA VAL A 63 -2.48 11.55 6.97
C VAL A 63 -2.31 13.06 7.14
N GLU A 64 -1.54 13.72 6.25
CA GLU A 64 -1.19 15.14 6.36
C GLU A 64 -2.39 16.07 6.65
N PRO A 65 -3.55 15.94 5.98
CA PRO A 65 -4.68 16.84 6.23
C PRO A 65 -5.25 16.77 7.65
N TYR A 66 -5.03 15.65 8.35
CA TYR A 66 -5.55 15.39 9.68
C TYR A 66 -4.52 15.68 10.79
N MET A 67 -3.25 15.86 10.42
CA MET A 67 -2.13 16.06 11.34
C MET A 67 -1.65 17.52 11.36
N ALA A 68 -2.34 18.43 10.66
CA ALA A 68 -2.00 19.84 10.62
C ALA A 68 -2.03 20.47 12.02
N ILE A 69 -0.98 21.23 12.37
CA ILE A 69 -0.85 21.87 13.68
C ILE A 69 -1.84 23.04 13.75
N GLY A 70 -2.96 22.85 14.44
CA GLY A 70 -3.99 23.88 14.66
C GLY A 70 -5.31 23.29 15.19
N SER A 71 -6.21 24.13 15.70
CA SER A 71 -7.52 23.73 16.23
C SER A 71 -8.54 23.28 15.17
N ASP A 72 -8.19 23.42 13.89
CA ASP A 72 -9.13 23.27 12.77
C ASP A 72 -8.88 21.99 11.94
N ALA A 73 -7.96 21.12 12.40
CA ALA A 73 -7.72 19.85 11.72
C ALA A 73 -8.95 18.94 11.85
N PRO A 74 -9.44 18.35 10.74
CA PRO A 74 -10.53 17.38 10.79
C PRO A 74 -10.13 16.15 11.60
N ALA A 75 -11.11 15.49 12.22
CA ALA A 75 -10.87 14.22 12.91
C ALA A 75 -10.34 13.17 11.94
N LEU A 76 -9.29 12.46 12.35
CA LEU A 76 -8.66 11.39 11.56
C LEU A 76 -9.64 10.24 11.31
N PRO A 77 -10.00 9.92 10.05
CA PRO A 77 -10.86 8.78 9.76
C PRO A 77 -10.16 7.47 10.11
N GLY A 78 -10.85 6.57 10.82
CA GLY A 78 -10.23 5.32 11.28
C GLY A 78 -9.73 4.41 10.14
N TRP A 79 -10.28 4.53 8.92
CA TRP A 79 -9.74 3.80 7.76
C TRP A 79 -8.40 4.40 7.27
N VAL A 80 -8.26 5.74 7.30
CA VAL A 80 -7.01 6.44 6.95
C VAL A 80 -5.92 6.02 7.92
N GLU A 81 -6.21 6.07 9.21
CA GLU A 81 -5.32 5.63 10.28
C GLU A 81 -4.83 4.19 10.04
N ARG A 82 -5.76 3.24 9.86
CA ARG A 82 -5.41 1.84 9.63
C ARG A 82 -4.62 1.64 8.35
N GLN A 83 -4.99 2.30 7.25
CA GLN A 83 -4.27 2.20 5.99
C GLN A 83 -2.85 2.74 6.13
N ALA A 84 -2.67 3.92 6.73
CA ALA A 84 -1.36 4.51 6.97
C ALA A 84 -0.49 3.59 7.83
N LEU A 85 -1.02 3.03 8.93
CA LEU A 85 -0.28 2.07 9.76
C LEU A 85 0.15 0.82 8.98
N GLN A 86 -0.69 0.28 8.10
CA GLN A 86 -0.30 -0.85 7.24
C GLN A 86 0.85 -0.49 6.28
N ILE A 87 0.83 0.73 5.73
CA ILE A 87 1.83 1.19 4.78
C ILE A 87 3.15 1.58 5.46
N TYR A 88 3.12 2.17 6.65
CA TYR A 88 4.34 2.54 7.37
C TYR A 88 5.11 1.33 7.91
N ARG A 89 4.43 0.25 8.30
CA ARG A 89 5.03 -0.96 8.89
C ARG A 89 6.21 -1.55 8.09
N PRO A 90 6.13 -1.75 6.76
CA PRO A 90 7.24 -2.31 5.98
C PRO A 90 8.45 -1.38 5.82
N ILE A 91 8.30 -0.06 5.95
CA ILE A 91 9.35 0.93 5.68
C ILE A 91 10.67 0.65 6.43
N PRO A 92 10.68 0.49 7.78
CA PRO A 92 11.93 0.21 8.50
C PRO A 92 12.67 -1.04 8.02
N VAL A 93 11.93 -2.09 7.63
CA VAL A 93 12.52 -3.35 7.13
C VAL A 93 13.11 -3.13 5.74
N LEU A 94 12.42 -2.39 4.86
CA LEU A 94 12.93 -2.00 3.54
C LEU A 94 14.18 -1.11 3.64
N VAL A 95 14.17 -0.12 4.55
CA VAL A 95 15.33 0.74 4.81
C VAL A 95 16.54 -0.07 5.30
N THR A 96 16.29 -1.04 6.19
CA THR A 96 17.34 -1.93 6.68
C THR A 96 17.89 -2.81 5.56
N ALA A 97 17.01 -3.38 4.74
CA ALA A 97 17.39 -4.19 3.59
C ALA A 97 18.21 -3.38 2.58
N ALA A 98 17.82 -2.14 2.27
CA ALA A 98 18.57 -1.25 1.39
C ALA A 98 20.02 -1.02 1.88
N LYS A 99 20.21 -0.77 3.18
CA LYS A 99 21.54 -0.61 3.78
C LYS A 99 22.36 -1.90 3.72
N GLN A 100 21.75 -3.04 4.05
CA GLN A 100 22.41 -4.33 4.01
C GLN A 100 22.83 -4.70 2.58
N GLU A 101 21.95 -4.44 1.61
CA GLU A 101 22.17 -4.65 0.18
C GLU A 101 23.32 -3.82 -0.35
N ALA A 102 23.44 -2.56 0.07
CA ALA A 102 24.56 -1.70 -0.30
C ALA A 102 25.91 -2.18 0.26
N ILE A 103 25.92 -2.91 1.38
CA ILE A 103 27.14 -3.40 2.05
C ILE A 103 27.55 -4.78 1.53
N ASP A 104 26.60 -5.71 1.44
CA ASP A 104 26.82 -7.10 1.04
C ASP A 104 25.65 -7.61 0.20
N PRO A 105 25.65 -7.40 -1.14
CA PRO A 105 24.53 -7.74 -2.02
C PRO A 105 24.07 -9.20 -1.99
N ASN A 106 24.90 -10.13 -1.49
CA ASN A 106 24.56 -11.56 -1.43
C ASN A 106 24.17 -12.03 -0.02
N GLY A 107 24.14 -11.11 0.95
CA GLY A 107 23.75 -11.42 2.32
C GLY A 107 22.24 -11.67 2.46
N PRO A 108 21.81 -12.29 3.58
CA PRO A 108 20.39 -12.53 3.85
C PRO A 108 19.63 -11.22 4.10
N ARG A 109 18.34 -11.22 3.76
CA ARG A 109 17.40 -10.11 4.02
C ARG A 109 16.15 -10.62 4.71
N ASP A 110 15.55 -9.78 5.54
CA ASP A 110 14.26 -10.05 6.17
C ASP A 110 13.07 -9.78 5.23
N VAL A 111 13.32 -9.14 4.09
CA VAL A 111 12.34 -8.85 3.04
C VAL A 111 12.97 -9.09 1.68
N GLU A 112 12.27 -9.83 0.83
CA GLU A 112 12.71 -10.16 -0.51
C GLU A 112 12.14 -9.16 -1.53
N LEU A 113 12.91 -8.93 -2.60
CA LEU A 113 12.40 -8.34 -3.82
C LEU A 113 12.00 -9.45 -4.79
N PRO A 114 11.01 -9.20 -5.67
CA PRO A 114 10.22 -7.98 -5.75
C PRO A 114 9.22 -7.82 -4.59
N TRP A 115 9.09 -6.60 -4.10
CA TRP A 115 8.13 -6.23 -3.07
C TRP A 115 6.77 -5.93 -3.72
N ILE A 116 5.73 -6.55 -3.16
CA ILE A 116 4.36 -6.47 -3.69
C ILE A 116 3.50 -5.68 -2.71
N LEU A 117 2.70 -4.75 -3.25
CA LEU A 117 1.78 -3.94 -2.48
C LEU A 117 0.62 -4.80 -1.95
N GLY A 118 0.67 -5.11 -0.65
CA GLY A 118 -0.39 -5.80 0.08
C GLY A 118 -1.10 -4.92 1.10
N GLY A 119 -2.05 -5.51 1.83
CA GLY A 119 -2.62 -4.89 3.04
C GLY A 119 -3.59 -3.74 2.79
N ARG A 120 -4.30 -3.75 1.66
CA ARG A 120 -5.41 -2.80 1.40
C ARG A 120 -6.43 -2.89 2.52
N VAL A 121 -6.70 -1.77 3.17
CA VAL A 121 -7.70 -1.64 4.22
C VAL A 121 -8.99 -1.16 3.59
N PHE A 122 -9.95 -2.08 3.46
CA PHE A 122 -11.31 -1.74 3.04
C PHE A 122 -12.01 -0.99 4.17
N GLY A 123 -12.52 0.21 3.89
CA GLY A 123 -13.21 1.05 4.88
C GLY A 123 -14.47 1.66 4.29
N VAL A 124 -15.45 0.82 3.96
CA VAL A 124 -16.74 1.19 3.32
C VAL A 124 -16.61 2.26 2.22
N GLU A 125 -15.64 2.00 1.33
CA GLU A 125 -15.42 2.66 0.04
C GLU A 125 -15.24 4.18 0.10
N ARG A 126 -14.55 4.62 1.17
CA ARG A 126 -13.93 5.94 1.34
C ARG A 126 -14.95 7.09 1.38
N GLU A 127 -15.65 7.17 2.50
CA GLU A 127 -16.83 8.02 2.65
C GLU A 127 -16.56 9.53 2.56
N GLY A 128 -17.18 10.17 1.56
CA GLY A 128 -17.17 11.60 1.31
C GLY A 128 -16.15 12.02 0.25
N THR A 129 -16.56 12.88 -0.69
CA THR A 129 -15.68 13.40 -1.76
C THR A 129 -14.36 13.98 -1.25
N PRO A 130 -14.30 14.75 -0.13
CA PRO A 130 -13.03 15.28 0.38
C PRO A 130 -12.02 14.20 0.82
N ILE A 131 -12.53 13.09 1.34
CA ILE A 131 -11.71 11.95 1.75
C ILE A 131 -11.14 11.22 0.52
N LEU A 132 -11.93 11.13 -0.54
CA LEU A 132 -11.50 10.59 -1.83
C LEU A 132 -10.46 11.47 -2.52
N GLU A 133 -10.64 12.78 -2.49
CA GLU A 133 -9.66 13.75 -2.99
C GLU A 133 -8.33 13.61 -2.25
N THR A 134 -8.37 13.44 -0.91
CA THR A 134 -7.16 13.17 -0.12
C THR A 134 -6.44 11.92 -0.60
N TYR A 135 -7.18 10.84 -0.86
CA TYR A 135 -6.59 9.59 -1.33
C TYR A 135 -6.03 9.70 -2.76
N VAL A 136 -6.72 10.39 -3.66
CA VAL A 136 -6.22 10.71 -4.99
C VAL A 136 -4.93 11.53 -4.89
N GLY A 137 -4.88 12.49 -3.97
CA GLY A 137 -3.67 13.26 -3.66
C GLY A 137 -2.51 12.39 -3.16
N ALA A 138 -2.79 11.41 -2.30
CA ALA A 138 -1.79 10.47 -1.81
C ALA A 138 -1.19 9.61 -2.92
N VAL A 139 -2.02 9.06 -3.82
CA VAL A 139 -1.53 8.33 -4.99
C VAL A 139 -0.78 9.27 -5.94
N LYS A 140 -1.27 10.50 -6.14
CA LYS A 140 -0.59 11.51 -6.96
C LYS A 140 0.84 11.77 -6.49
N ALA A 141 1.06 11.91 -5.18
CA ALA A 141 2.38 12.16 -4.62
C ALA A 141 3.38 11.06 -4.99
N VAL A 142 2.92 9.80 -5.02
CA VAL A 142 3.74 8.68 -5.50
C VAL A 142 3.94 8.76 -7.01
N MET A 143 2.89 8.99 -7.79
CA MET A 143 2.99 9.12 -9.25
C MET A 143 4.01 10.20 -9.66
N ASP A 144 3.95 11.39 -9.05
CA ASP A 144 4.88 12.48 -9.32
C ASP A 144 6.33 12.09 -9.01
N HIS A 145 6.54 11.37 -7.90
CA HIS A 145 7.87 10.85 -7.53
C HIS A 145 8.38 9.84 -8.56
N VAL A 146 7.55 8.88 -8.96
CA VAL A 146 7.93 7.84 -9.94
C VAL A 146 8.22 8.45 -11.31
N GLU A 147 7.44 9.44 -11.75
CA GLU A 147 7.67 10.13 -13.01
C GLU A 147 9.06 10.79 -13.05
N VAL A 148 9.39 11.56 -12.02
CA VAL A 148 10.70 12.21 -11.89
C VAL A 148 11.80 11.16 -11.80
N PHE A 149 11.64 10.15 -10.93
CA PHE A 149 12.63 9.09 -10.76
C PHE A 149 12.95 8.38 -12.08
N LEU A 150 11.93 7.92 -12.82
CA LEU A 150 12.12 7.22 -14.10
C LEU A 150 12.78 8.11 -15.16
N SER A 151 12.53 9.42 -15.13
CA SER A 151 13.22 10.37 -16.01
C SER A 151 14.73 10.47 -15.73
N GLU A 152 15.15 10.23 -14.47
CA GLU A 152 16.54 10.31 -14.03
C GLU A 152 17.33 9.01 -14.26
N VAL A 153 16.74 7.85 -13.98
CA VAL A 153 17.45 6.56 -14.10
C VAL A 153 17.59 6.07 -15.54
N GLY A 154 16.88 6.68 -16.49
CA GLY A 154 16.80 6.17 -17.86
C GLY A 154 15.85 4.98 -17.95
N ASP A 155 15.64 4.48 -19.17
CA ASP A 155 14.33 3.93 -19.50
C ASP A 155 14.32 2.43 -19.88
N PRO A 156 14.32 1.51 -18.89
CA PRO A 156 14.11 0.10 -19.19
C PRO A 156 12.69 -0.10 -19.72
N LYS A 157 12.59 -0.69 -20.91
CA LYS A 157 11.32 -0.89 -21.65
C LYS A 157 10.20 -1.47 -20.78
N LYS A 158 10.51 -2.34 -19.83
CA LYS A 158 9.53 -2.93 -18.90
C LYS A 158 9.04 -1.95 -17.83
N ALA A 159 9.90 -1.10 -17.28
CA ALA A 159 9.47 -0.06 -16.35
C ALA A 159 8.47 0.90 -17.00
N ARG A 160 8.62 1.22 -18.29
CA ARG A 160 7.60 1.96 -19.06
C ARG A 160 6.26 1.27 -19.11
N LEU A 161 6.22 -0.06 -19.24
CA LEU A 161 4.96 -0.78 -19.31
C LEU A 161 4.23 -0.69 -17.97
N TYR A 162 4.93 -0.95 -16.86
CA TYR A 162 4.35 -0.77 -15.54
C TYR A 162 3.93 0.69 -15.28
N TRP A 163 4.74 1.66 -15.72
CA TRP A 163 4.40 3.07 -15.61
C TRP A 163 3.18 3.48 -16.46
N ALA A 164 3.06 2.94 -17.68
CA ALA A 164 1.90 3.15 -18.54
C ALA A 164 0.61 2.59 -17.92
N GLU A 165 0.68 1.42 -17.28
CA GLU A 165 -0.44 0.86 -16.55
C GLU A 165 -0.79 1.70 -15.31
N ALA A 166 0.22 2.16 -14.56
CA ALA A 166 0.03 3.03 -13.41
C ALA A 166 -0.72 4.32 -13.80
N THR A 167 -0.23 5.00 -14.85
CA THR A 167 -0.81 6.25 -15.36
C THR A 167 -2.22 6.03 -15.91
N THR A 168 -2.45 4.95 -16.67
CA THR A 168 -3.79 4.61 -17.21
C THR A 168 -4.81 4.40 -16.10
N ASN A 169 -4.45 3.66 -15.04
CA ASN A 169 -5.32 3.43 -13.89
C ASN A 169 -5.56 4.72 -13.09
N TYR A 170 -4.51 5.52 -12.87
CA TYR A 170 -4.63 6.81 -12.18
C TYR A 170 -5.51 7.79 -12.94
N ASP A 171 -5.36 7.89 -14.27
CA ASP A 171 -6.19 8.74 -15.10
C ASP A 171 -7.65 8.27 -15.11
N SER A 172 -7.89 6.96 -15.20
CA SER A 172 -9.23 6.37 -15.10
C SER A 172 -9.93 6.74 -13.79
N ALA A 173 -9.19 6.68 -12.67
CA ALA A 173 -9.66 7.16 -11.37
C ALA A 173 -9.98 8.66 -11.38
N ARG A 174 -9.11 9.50 -11.95
CA ARG A 174 -9.34 10.94 -12.03
C ARG A 174 -10.57 11.30 -12.85
N TYR A 175 -10.76 10.67 -14.01
CA TYR A 175 -11.95 10.87 -14.83
C TYR A 175 -13.22 10.47 -14.07
N LEU A 176 -13.20 9.33 -13.40
CA LEU A 176 -14.34 8.86 -12.60
C LEU A 176 -14.71 9.86 -11.49
N MET A 177 -13.71 10.49 -10.85
CA MET A 177 -13.93 11.51 -9.82
C MET A 177 -14.45 12.84 -10.40
N GLN A 178 -13.97 13.27 -11.57
CA GLN A 178 -14.39 14.51 -12.22
C GLN A 178 -15.84 14.45 -12.72
N ASP A 179 -16.25 13.32 -13.29
CA ASP A 179 -17.58 13.15 -13.90
C ASP A 179 -18.69 12.89 -12.87
N ASN A 180 -18.34 12.61 -11.61
CA ASN A 180 -19.30 12.20 -10.58
C ASN A 180 -19.22 13.08 -9.32
N GLN A 181 -19.89 14.23 -9.35
CA GLN A 181 -20.01 15.13 -8.18
C GLN A 181 -20.66 14.43 -6.96
N ALA A 182 -21.52 13.44 -7.19
CA ALA A 182 -22.07 12.55 -6.16
C ALA A 182 -21.76 11.08 -6.53
N MET A 183 -20.67 10.54 -5.98
CA MET A 183 -20.27 9.16 -6.28
C MET A 183 -21.21 8.14 -5.65
N THR A 184 -21.78 7.28 -6.51
CA THR A 184 -22.42 6.03 -6.09
C THR A 184 -21.42 5.13 -5.38
N LEU A 185 -21.90 4.20 -4.57
CA LEU A 185 -21.06 3.20 -3.92
C LEU A 185 -20.19 2.46 -4.94
N THR A 186 -20.80 1.96 -6.02
CA THR A 186 -20.11 1.30 -7.14
C THR A 186 -18.97 2.13 -7.74
N ASN A 187 -19.18 3.44 -7.96
CA ASN A 187 -18.13 4.30 -8.50
C ASN A 187 -17.00 4.51 -7.48
N ARG A 188 -17.29 4.49 -6.17
CA ARG A 188 -16.24 4.56 -5.15
C ARG A 188 -15.42 3.28 -5.08
N VAL A 189 -16.03 2.10 -5.22
CA VAL A 189 -15.29 0.84 -5.38
C VAL A 189 -14.32 0.93 -6.54
N ALA A 190 -14.84 1.30 -7.72
CA ALA A 190 -14.04 1.35 -8.93
C ALA A 190 -12.90 2.37 -8.81
N LEU A 191 -13.17 3.54 -8.23
CA LEU A 191 -12.15 4.54 -7.91
C LEU A 191 -11.09 3.96 -6.95
N ASP A 192 -11.52 3.22 -5.94
CA ASP A 192 -10.63 2.60 -4.96
C ASP A 192 -9.72 1.55 -5.59
N ASP A 193 -10.27 0.73 -6.48
CA ASP A 193 -9.55 -0.26 -7.28
C ASP A 193 -8.54 0.39 -8.22
N TYR A 194 -8.97 1.35 -9.05
CA TYR A 194 -8.07 2.05 -9.97
C TYR A 194 -6.89 2.68 -9.25
N LEU A 195 -7.13 3.34 -8.12
CA LEU A 195 -6.06 4.02 -7.38
C LEU A 195 -5.12 3.05 -6.67
N TRP A 196 -5.62 1.93 -6.13
CA TRP A 196 -4.76 0.90 -5.53
C TRP A 196 -3.91 0.21 -6.60
N THR A 197 -4.51 -0.10 -7.74
CA THR A 197 -3.81 -0.69 -8.90
C THR A 197 -2.75 0.25 -9.43
N ALA A 198 -3.06 1.55 -9.57
CA ALA A 198 -2.08 2.56 -9.97
C ALA A 198 -0.87 2.59 -9.02
N LEU A 199 -1.10 2.55 -7.70
CA LEU A 199 -0.05 2.54 -6.70
C LEU A 199 0.83 1.28 -6.81
N GLY A 200 0.22 0.10 -6.96
CA GLY A 200 0.94 -1.16 -7.15
C GLY A 200 1.84 -1.13 -8.38
N TYR A 201 1.33 -0.63 -9.49
CA TYR A 201 2.10 -0.47 -10.73
C TYR A 201 3.22 0.57 -10.64
N ALA A 202 2.98 1.70 -9.96
CA ALA A 202 4.02 2.71 -9.73
C ALA A 202 5.19 2.11 -8.92
N ILE A 203 4.87 1.33 -7.89
CA ILE A 203 5.86 0.58 -7.08
C ILE A 203 6.58 -0.48 -7.92
N GLY A 204 5.89 -1.17 -8.84
CA GLY A 204 6.51 -2.07 -9.79
C GLY A 204 7.47 -1.35 -10.74
N ALA A 205 7.06 -0.19 -11.26
CA ALA A 205 7.86 0.60 -12.19
C ALA A 205 9.18 1.08 -11.57
N VAL A 206 9.18 1.55 -10.31
CA VAL A 206 10.44 1.95 -9.65
C VAL A 206 11.36 0.77 -9.39
N GLN A 207 10.83 -0.40 -9.04
CA GLN A 207 11.64 -1.60 -8.82
C GLN A 207 12.31 -2.06 -10.12
N GLU A 208 11.55 -2.11 -11.22
CA GLU A 208 12.05 -2.45 -12.55
C GLU A 208 13.00 -1.39 -13.10
N GLY A 209 12.78 -0.11 -12.76
CA GLY A 209 13.68 1.00 -13.08
C GLY A 209 15.03 0.90 -12.35
N CYS A 210 15.01 0.48 -11.09
CA CYS A 210 16.23 0.23 -10.32
C CYS A 210 16.96 -1.03 -10.78
N SER A 211 16.24 -2.15 -10.88
CA SER A 211 16.80 -3.47 -11.16
C SER A 211 16.02 -4.12 -12.31
N PRO A 212 16.37 -3.84 -13.57
CA PRO A 212 15.69 -4.41 -14.72
C PRO A 212 15.72 -5.94 -14.65
N GLY A 213 14.57 -6.57 -14.84
CA GLY A 213 14.46 -8.02 -14.73
C GLY A 213 13.76 -8.51 -13.47
N ILE A 214 13.64 -7.67 -12.44
CA ILE A 214 13.23 -8.11 -11.09
C ILE A 214 11.79 -8.60 -11.02
N LEU A 215 10.94 -8.18 -11.96
CA LEU A 215 9.53 -8.59 -12.06
C LEU A 215 9.29 -9.72 -13.10
N HIS A 216 10.33 -10.36 -13.65
CA HIS A 216 10.18 -11.30 -14.78
C HIS A 216 9.23 -12.47 -14.55
N ASP A 217 9.09 -12.93 -13.31
CA ASP A 217 8.26 -14.09 -12.94
C ASP A 217 6.95 -13.70 -12.26
N LEU A 218 6.68 -12.40 -12.13
CA LEU A 218 5.46 -11.91 -11.51
C LEU A 218 4.41 -11.59 -12.57
N ASP A 219 3.31 -12.33 -12.50
CA ASP A 219 2.10 -11.94 -13.21
C ASP A 219 1.56 -10.64 -12.59
N ILE A 220 0.98 -9.82 -13.46
CA ILE A 220 0.32 -8.57 -13.13
C ILE A 220 -0.73 -8.78 -12.03
N ASP A 221 -1.50 -9.87 -12.14
CA ASP A 221 -2.53 -10.21 -11.17
C ASP A 221 -1.93 -10.51 -9.79
N THR A 222 -0.72 -11.09 -9.75
CA THR A 222 0.01 -11.38 -8.51
C THR A 222 0.50 -10.10 -7.82
N MET A 223 0.76 -9.00 -8.55
CA MET A 223 1.09 -7.71 -7.92
C MET A 223 -0.12 -7.08 -7.21
N LEU A 224 -1.34 -7.49 -7.58
CA LEU A 224 -2.60 -6.91 -7.11
C LEU A 224 -3.37 -7.85 -6.18
N GLU A 225 -2.88 -9.08 -5.95
CA GLU A 225 -3.43 -9.99 -4.97
C GLU A 225 -3.36 -9.38 -3.57
N SER A 226 -4.44 -8.68 -3.20
CA SER A 226 -4.86 -8.56 -1.81
C SER A 226 -4.93 -9.99 -1.29
N ARG A 227 -3.89 -10.46 -0.58
CA ARG A 227 -3.97 -11.69 0.22
C ARG A 227 -5.23 -11.58 1.07
N GLU A 228 -6.29 -12.25 0.62
CA GLU A 228 -7.57 -12.18 1.26
C GLU A 228 -7.40 -12.57 2.73
N ASN A 229 -8.00 -11.76 3.59
CA ASN A 229 -8.05 -12.01 5.01
C ASN A 229 -8.68 -13.41 5.23
N PRO A 230 -7.96 -14.40 5.81
CA PRO A 230 -8.41 -15.80 5.88
C PRO A 230 -9.69 -16.01 6.72
N HIS A 231 -10.24 -14.95 7.30
CA HIS A 231 -11.43 -14.96 8.13
C HIS A 231 -12.76 -14.76 7.39
N ARG A 232 -12.77 -14.48 6.07
CA ARG A 232 -14.03 -14.34 5.30
C ARG A 232 -14.61 -15.66 4.73
N GLY A 233 -13.90 -16.77 4.86
CA GLY A 233 -14.33 -18.08 4.33
C GLY A 233 -15.33 -18.87 5.20
N ARG A 234 -15.76 -18.36 6.37
CA ARG A 234 -16.57 -19.14 7.33
C ARG A 234 -18.06 -18.80 7.43
N GLU A 235 -18.55 -17.75 6.77
CA GLU A 235 -19.96 -17.32 6.93
C GLU A 235 -20.88 -17.66 5.74
N ARG A 236 -20.40 -18.34 4.70
CA ARG A 236 -21.27 -18.84 3.59
C ARG A 236 -21.51 -20.35 3.63
N GLY A 237 -21.77 -20.89 4.82
CA GLY A 237 -21.96 -22.34 4.99
C GLY A 237 -22.87 -22.71 6.15
N GLN A 238 -23.92 -21.94 6.43
CA GLN A 238 -24.89 -22.31 7.47
C GLN A 238 -26.33 -21.81 7.20
N GLU A 239 -26.79 -21.93 5.96
CA GLU A 239 -28.23 -21.90 5.65
C GLU A 239 -28.59 -22.99 4.65
N SER A 240 -28.65 -24.25 5.10
CA SER A 240 -29.70 -25.21 4.72
C SER A 240 -29.54 -26.50 5.52
N LEU A 241 -30.20 -26.54 6.69
CA LEU A 241 -30.56 -27.81 7.32
C LEU A 241 -32.07 -27.77 7.54
N GLY A 242 -32.79 -27.84 6.43
CA GLY A 242 -34.19 -28.22 6.40
C GLY A 242 -34.31 -29.68 6.84
N THR A 243 -34.94 -29.84 8.00
CA THR A 243 -35.39 -31.06 8.69
C THR A 243 -35.67 -32.28 7.78
N PRO A 244 -35.11 -33.48 8.08
CA PRO A 244 -35.55 -34.71 7.43
C PRO A 244 -36.84 -35.21 8.08
N LEU A 245 -37.92 -35.24 7.30
CA LEU A 245 -39.19 -35.88 7.65
C LEU A 245 -38.98 -37.39 7.86
N LYS A 246 -39.15 -37.83 9.11
CA LYS A 246 -39.23 -39.25 9.49
C LYS A 246 -40.45 -39.89 8.82
N LYS A 247 -40.20 -40.90 7.99
CA LYS A 247 -41.15 -41.96 7.69
C LYS A 247 -41.11 -42.96 8.84
N ASP A 248 -42.25 -43.25 9.47
CA ASP A 248 -42.71 -44.62 9.70
C ASP A 248 -44.07 -44.68 10.43
N LEU A 249 -44.81 -45.73 10.07
CA LEU A 249 -46.06 -46.31 10.64
C LEU A 249 -47.39 -45.67 10.20
N LEU A 250 -48.12 -46.22 9.21
CA LEU A 250 -48.87 -47.51 9.12
C LEU A 250 -50.35 -47.38 9.56
N TYR A 251 -51.23 -47.58 8.57
CA TYR A 251 -52.64 -48.07 8.58
C TYR A 251 -53.65 -47.51 9.61
N ARG A 252 -54.81 -47.03 9.10
CA ARG A 252 -56.12 -47.70 9.23
C ARG A 252 -57.29 -46.89 8.64
N ILE A 253 -58.11 -47.61 7.86
CA ILE A 253 -59.48 -47.37 7.34
C ILE A 253 -59.59 -46.38 6.17
#